data_AF-A0A535L826-F1
#
_entry.id   AF-A0A535L826-F1
#
_cell.length_a   1.000
_cell.length_b   1.000
_cell.length_c   1.000
_cell.angle_alpha   90.00
_cell.angle_beta   90.00
_cell.angle_gamma   90.00
#
_symmetry.space_group_name_H-M   'P 1'
#
loop_
_entity.id
_entity.type
_entity.pdbx_description
1 polymer ?
#
loop_
_entity_poly.entity_id
_entity_poly.type
_entity_poly.pdbx_seq_one_letter_code
_entity_poly.pdbx_strand_id
1 'polypeptide(L)'
;VNLRGNPHVILTTGCNQKEGLNVVVEGDAVRITDQDALERLASVWATKWDGSWPYQVRNGYFYLYDEDEQRVLTDSNLVFSVKPRKVFAFAIGLSQTRHQF
;
A
#
# COMPACT_ATOMS: atom_id res chain seq x y z
N VAL A 1 -7.42 -12.79 8.79
CA VAL A 1 -6.80 -14.07 9.24
C VAL A 1 -5.50 -14.36 8.49
N ASN A 2 -5.41 -14.12 7.18
CA ASN A 2 -4.20 -14.39 6.38
C ASN A 2 -2.92 -13.72 6.92
N LEU A 3 -2.83 -12.38 6.92
CA LEU A 3 -1.61 -11.66 7.33
C LEU A 3 -1.23 -11.80 8.82
N ARG A 4 -2.15 -12.27 9.67
CA ARG A 4 -1.84 -12.57 11.09
C ARG A 4 -1.12 -13.91 11.23
N GLY A 5 -1.41 -14.88 10.37
CA GLY A 5 -0.79 -16.21 10.38
C GLY A 5 0.45 -16.31 9.49
N ASN A 6 0.53 -15.50 8.43
CA ASN A 6 1.69 -15.44 7.54
C ASN A 6 1.91 -14.01 7.03
N PRO A 7 2.98 -13.32 7.46
CA PRO A 7 3.27 -11.95 7.04
C PRO A 7 3.95 -11.88 5.67
N HIS A 8 4.41 -13.00 5.11
CA HIS A 8 5.15 -13.00 3.84
C HIS A 8 4.20 -12.69 2.68
N VAL A 9 4.48 -11.59 1.97
CA VAL A 9 3.65 -11.10 0.87
C VAL A 9 4.46 -10.83 -0.39
N ILE A 10 3.75 -10.87 -1.50
CA ILE A 10 4.22 -10.34 -2.78
C ILE A 10 3.33 -9.15 -3.12
N LEU A 11 3.95 -8.00 -3.45
CA LEU A 11 3.28 -6.84 -4.05
C LEU A 11 3.67 -6.77 -5.52
N THR A 12 2.68 -6.86 -6.41
CA THR A 12 2.87 -6.78 -7.86
C THR A 12 2.27 -5.50 -8.41
N THR A 13 3.01 -4.80 -9.25
CA THR A 13 2.50 -3.68 -10.05
C THR A 13 3.07 -3.76 -11.46
N GLY A 14 2.35 -3.26 -12.45
CA GLY A 14 2.78 -3.36 -13.84
C GLY A 14 1.86 -2.64 -14.81
N CYS A 15 2.19 -2.75 -16.09
CA CYS A 15 1.39 -2.20 -17.19
C CYS A 15 0.51 -3.30 -17.79
N ASN A 16 -0.79 -3.05 -17.93
CA ASN A 16 -1.73 -4.01 -18.56
C ASN A 16 -1.64 -4.04 -20.10
N GLN A 17 -0.52 -3.61 -20.68
CA GLN A 17 -0.28 -3.56 -22.12
C GLN A 17 0.66 -4.69 -22.56
N LYS A 18 0.79 -4.91 -23.88
CA LYS A 18 1.69 -5.93 -24.45
C LYS A 18 3.18 -5.57 -24.35
N GLU A 19 3.47 -4.37 -23.89
CA GLU A 19 4.80 -3.84 -23.61
C GLU A 19 4.80 -3.16 -22.24
N GLY A 20 5.96 -3.12 -21.59
CA GLY A 20 6.12 -2.45 -20.30
C GLY A 20 6.88 -3.28 -19.27
N LEU A 21 6.87 -2.77 -18.04
CA LEU A 21 7.58 -3.34 -16.90
C LEU A 21 6.60 -3.87 -15.86
N ASN A 22 6.79 -5.12 -15.44
CA ASN A 22 6.13 -5.68 -14.28
C ASN A 22 7.13 -5.75 -13.12
N VAL A 23 6.78 -5.21 -11.98
CA VAL A 23 7.59 -5.20 -10.76
C VAL A 23 6.92 -6.08 -9.71
N VAL A 24 7.68 -7.01 -9.17
CA VAL A 24 7.28 -7.94 -8.11
C VAL A 24 8.17 -7.68 -6.91
N VAL A 25 7.58 -7.32 -5.78
CA VAL A 25 8.28 -7.05 -4.52
C VAL A 25 7.94 -8.12 -3.51
N GLU A 26 8.95 -8.82 -3.00
CA GLU A 26 8.82 -9.75 -1.86
C GLU A 26 9.16 -9.00 -0.56
N GLY A 27 8.35 -9.21 0.48
CA GLY A 27 8.63 -8.67 1.81
C GLY A 27 7.67 -9.16 2.88
N ASP A 28 7.86 -8.66 4.10
CA ASP A 28 7.00 -8.94 5.24
C ASP A 28 6.01 -7.78 5.43
N ALA A 29 4.72 -8.08 5.53
CA ALA A 29 3.68 -7.12 5.85
C ALA A 29 3.68 -6.83 7.35
N VAL A 30 4.13 -5.64 7.74
CA VAL A 30 4.20 -5.19 9.13
C VAL A 30 3.15 -4.12 9.36
N ARG A 31 2.26 -4.35 10.34
CA ARG A 31 1.21 -3.38 10.68
C ARG A 31 1.83 -2.08 11.20
N ILE A 32 1.38 -0.95 10.66
CA ILE A 32 1.71 0.38 11.16
C ILE A 32 0.57 0.87 12.05
N THR A 33 0.91 1.31 13.26
CA THR A 33 -0.03 1.89 14.23
C THR A 33 0.43 3.23 14.79
N ASP A 34 1.65 3.66 14.43
CA ASP A 34 2.22 4.94 14.84
C ASP A 34 1.42 6.10 14.26
N GLN A 35 0.98 7.03 15.11
CA GLN A 35 0.06 8.11 14.71
C GLN A 35 0.70 9.02 13.67
N ASP A 36 1.91 9.50 13.91
CA ASP A 36 2.58 10.45 13.01
C ASP A 36 2.87 9.81 11.64
N ALA A 37 3.28 8.54 11.61
CA ALA A 37 3.45 7.80 10.36
C ALA A 37 2.14 7.66 9.59
N LEU A 38 1.06 7.33 10.29
CA LEU A 38 -0.26 7.19 9.68
C LEU A 38 -0.79 8.53 9.15
N GLU A 39 -0.63 9.63 9.87
CA GLU A 39 -1.05 10.96 9.41
C GLU A 39 -0.29 11.41 8.16
N ARG A 40 1.02 11.16 8.12
CA ARG A 40 1.82 11.39 6.90
C ARG A 40 1.31 10.55 5.73
N LEU A 41 1.01 9.27 5.95
CA LEU A 41 0.49 8.39 4.91
C LEU A 41 -0.90 8.82 4.44
N ALA A 42 -1.78 9.26 5.33
CA ALA A 42 -3.10 9.77 4.99
C ALA A 42 -3.00 11.01 4.07
N SER A 43 -2.09 11.93 4.39
CA SER A 43 -1.80 13.10 3.53
C SER A 43 -1.30 12.68 2.15
N VAL A 44 -0.36 11.74 2.06
CA VAL A 44 0.15 11.23 0.78
C VAL A 44 -0.97 10.57 -0.04
N TRP A 45 -1.86 9.81 0.60
CA TRP A 45 -2.99 9.17 -0.08
C TRP A 45 -3.97 10.19 -0.66
N ALA A 46 -4.32 11.22 0.11
CA ALA A 46 -5.17 12.30 -0.33
C ALA A 46 -4.54 13.04 -1.52
N THR A 47 -3.26 13.40 -1.46
CA THR A 47 -2.57 14.08 -2.56
C THR A 47 -2.47 13.23 -3.82
N LYS A 48 -2.18 11.93 -3.69
CA LYS A 48 -1.99 11.04 -4.85
C LYS A 48 -3.25 10.88 -5.70
N TRP A 49 -4.43 11.00 -5.08
CA TRP A 49 -5.72 10.75 -5.70
C TRP A 49 -6.62 11.98 -5.67
N ASP A 50 -6.02 13.18 -5.72
CA ASP A 50 -6.72 14.46 -5.82
C ASP A 50 -7.85 14.64 -4.79
N GLY A 51 -7.61 14.22 -3.55
CA GLY A 51 -8.54 14.33 -2.44
C GLY A 51 -9.55 13.18 -2.33
N SER A 52 -9.64 12.27 -3.31
CA SER A 52 -10.66 11.20 -3.35
C SER A 52 -10.62 10.19 -2.19
N TRP A 53 -9.56 10.22 -1.37
CA TRP A 53 -9.38 9.33 -0.23
C TRP A 53 -8.98 10.10 1.03
N PRO A 54 -9.89 10.89 1.63
CA PRO A 54 -9.59 11.73 2.78
C PRO A 54 -9.63 10.89 4.08
N TYR A 55 -8.56 10.15 4.34
CA TYR A 55 -8.47 9.34 5.56
C TYR A 55 -8.22 10.20 6.80
N GLN A 56 -8.98 9.94 7.87
CA GLN A 56 -8.68 10.38 9.23
C GLN A 56 -8.00 9.27 10.03
N VAL A 57 -7.04 9.63 10.88
CA VAL A 57 -6.29 8.67 11.70
C VAL A 57 -6.78 8.68 13.13
N ARG A 58 -7.20 7.52 13.65
CA ARG A 58 -7.62 7.36 15.04
C ARG A 58 -7.18 6.01 15.59
N ASN A 59 -6.59 5.98 16.79
CA ASN A 59 -6.23 4.76 17.52
C ASN A 59 -5.39 3.74 16.71
N GLY A 60 -4.53 4.21 15.80
CA GLY A 60 -3.70 3.33 14.96
C GLY A 60 -4.44 2.71 13.76
N TYR A 61 -5.49 3.37 13.27
CA TYR A 61 -6.28 2.98 12.10
C TYR A 61 -6.57 4.17 11.20
N PHE A 62 -6.84 3.87 9.92
CA PHE A 62 -7.45 4.79 8.97
C PHE A 62 -8.97 4.67 9.02
N TYR A 63 -9.66 5.80 8.94
CA TYR A 63 -11.10 5.87 8.75
C TYR A 63 -11.38 6.79 7.58
N LEU A 64 -12.21 6.36 6.63
CA LEU A 64 -12.57 7.20 5.51
C LEU A 64 -13.51 8.32 5.99
N TYR A 65 -13.20 9.56 5.62
CA TYR A 65 -14.14 10.66 5.75
C TYR A 65 -15.05 10.70 4.52
N ASP A 66 -16.34 10.75 4.76
CA ASP A 66 -17.36 10.98 3.74
C ASP A 66 -17.62 12.49 3.68
N GLU A 67 -17.22 13.11 2.58
CA GLU A 67 -17.39 14.55 2.38
C GLU A 67 -18.83 14.93 2.10
N ASP A 68 -19.63 14.06 1.48
CA ASP A 68 -21.03 14.34 1.16
C ASP A 68 -21.88 14.32 2.45
N GLU A 69 -21.66 13.32 3.31
CA GLU A 69 -22.37 13.16 4.57
C GLU A 69 -21.68 13.88 5.76
N GLN A 70 -20.54 14.56 5.51
CA GLN A 70 -19.73 15.28 6.49
C GLN A 70 -19.44 14.47 7.77
N ARG A 71 -19.08 13.20 7.59
CA ARG A 71 -18.85 12.27 8.72
C ARG A 71 -17.75 11.27 8.46
N VAL A 72 -17.21 10.71 9.54
CA VAL A 72 -16.28 9.59 9.46
C VAL A 72 -17.04 8.28 9.40
N LEU A 73 -16.72 7.44 8.42
CA LEU A 73 -17.29 6.09 8.31
C LEU A 73 -16.82 5.23 9.49
N THR A 74 -17.66 4.28 9.91
CA THR A 74 -17.39 3.45 11.10
C THR A 74 -16.30 2.41 10.84
N ASP A 75 -16.13 2.00 9.59
CA ASP A 75 -15.17 0.97 9.20
C ASP A 75 -13.74 1.48 9.27
N SER A 76 -12.93 0.79 10.08
CA SER A 76 -11.51 1.05 10.23
C SER A 76 -10.68 0.24 9.23
N ASN A 77 -9.68 0.86 8.63
CA ASN A 77 -8.73 0.24 7.73
C ASN A 77 -7.36 0.08 8.42
N LEU A 78 -6.78 -1.11 8.26
CA LEU A 78 -5.43 -1.43 8.72
C LEU A 78 -4.41 -1.00 7.67
N VAL A 79 -3.33 -0.36 8.10
CA VAL A 79 -2.22 0.01 7.22
C VAL A 79 -1.02 -0.89 7.48
N PHE A 80 -0.42 -1.41 6.42
CA PHE A 80 0.76 -2.27 6.49
C PHE A 80 1.89 -1.70 5.64
N SER A 81 3.10 -1.77 6.18
CA SER A 81 4.34 -1.51 5.44
C SER A 81 4.92 -2.82 4.94
N VAL A 82 5.48 -2.81 3.74
CA VAL A 82 6.24 -3.93 3.16
C VAL A 82 7.62 -3.42 2.81
N LYS A 83 8.62 -3.76 3.64
CA LYS A 83 10.02 -3.47 3.33
C LYS A 83 10.52 -4.50 2.30
N PRO A 84 11.05 -4.06 1.13
CA PRO A 84 11.55 -5.00 0.12
C PRO A 84 12.71 -5.84 0.68
N ARG A 85 12.62 -7.17 0.53
CA ARG A 85 13.76 -8.09 0.66
C ARG A 85 14.32 -8.50 -0.70
N LYS A 86 13.44 -8.63 -1.68
CA LYS A 86 13.79 -8.97 -3.06
C LYS A 86 12.83 -8.27 -4.00
N VAL A 87 13.35 -7.79 -5.14
CA VAL A 87 12.54 -7.20 -6.20
C VAL A 87 12.90 -7.85 -7.52
N PHE A 88 11.90 -8.25 -8.30
CA PHE A 88 12.05 -8.65 -9.69
C PHE A 88 11.39 -7.62 -10.59
N ALA A 89 12.09 -7.26 -11.66
CA ALA A 89 11.62 -6.35 -12.69
C ALA A 89 11.64 -7.09 -14.03
N PHE A 90 10.47 -7.32 -14.62
CA PHE A 90 10.29 -8.06 -15.87
C PHE A 90 9.91 -7.11 -16.99
N ALA A 91 10.75 -6.96 -18.00
CA ALA A 91 10.40 -6.26 -19.22
C ALA A 91 9.70 -7.25 -20.18
N ILE A 92 8.45 -6.96 -20.56
CA ILE A 92 7.64 -7.86 -21.37
C ILE A 92 8.33 -8.13 -22.72
N GLY A 93 8.52 -9.41 -23.06
CA GLY A 93 9.18 -9.83 -24.30
C GLY A 93 10.70 -9.72 -24.29
N LEU A 94 11.33 -9.33 -23.17
CA LEU A 94 12.76 -9.09 -23.05
C LEU A 94 13.37 -9.90 -21.89
N SER A 95 13.95 -9.22 -20.90
CA SER A 95 14.72 -9.81 -19.79
C SER A 95 14.07 -9.55 -18.42
N GLN A 96 14.63 -10.20 -17.39
CA GLN A 96 14.30 -9.94 -16.00
C GLN A 96 15.55 -9.48 -15.23
N THR A 97 15.39 -8.52 -14.33
CA THR A 97 16.44 -8.10 -13.38
C THR A 97 15.98 -8.41 -11.95
N ARG A 98 16.90 -8.91 -11.12
CA ARG A 98 16.67 -9.18 -9.70
C ARG A 98 17.52 -8.25 -8.85
N HIS A 99 16.90 -7.64 -7.85
CA HIS A 99 17.55 -6.84 -6.81
C HIS A 99 17.40 -7.53 -5.45
N GLN A 100 18.44 -7.45 -4.61
CA GLN A 100 18.46 -7.97 -3.24
C GLN A 100 19.00 -6.89 -2.30
N PHE A 101 18.47 -6.86 -1.08
CA PHE A 101 18.76 -5.87 -0.04
C PHE A 101 19.10 -6.54 1.28
#